data_AF-A0A5R8WL40-F1
#
_entry.id   AF-A0A5R8WL40-F1
#
_cell.length_a   1.000
_cell.length_b   1.000
_cell.length_c   1.000
_cell.angle_alpha   90.00
_cell.angle_beta   90.00
_cell.angle_gamma   90.00
#
_symmetry.space_group_name_H-M   'P 1'
#
loop_
_entity.id
_entity.type
_entity.pdbx_description
1 polymer ?
#
loop_
_entity_poly.entity_id
_entity_poly.type
_entity_poly.pdbx_seq_one_letter_code
_entity_poly.pdbx_strand_id
1 'polypeptide(L)'
;MKKLYASLLTGLLLAATTLATQAQTIRRVNNSGITGTNIYSTIQLAHDASVAGDIIQVEPSSTGYGTLTCSKNVTIVGPGYFLGSSQNAGLQANPTSAQLGTVYFNTGSAGASIAGLTLSDMYIGTSNVTVQRNYFTSWLYVGYATTGQSNLNIRQNYLYGLSYYNYVANNVLVTNNIIYATSVNLQGCSGEFTNNVALSSVSMDNFNVRNNYFASSFTPSNNIYSYNISAQAGFSTANNNQNNVPQASVFTLAPGGSQFDAWYQLKTGTNPARGTGQSGTDIGAFGGNTPYKLSGIPAIPTIYQFNQTLNGNTLNVNLSTRSNN
;
A
#
# COMPACT_ATOMS: atom_id res chain seq x y z
N MET A 1 49.04 -27.77 18.15
CA MET A 1 48.84 -26.59 17.28
C MET A 1 48.17 -26.93 15.95
N LYS A 2 48.68 -27.85 15.10
CA LYS A 2 48.05 -28.21 13.80
C LYS A 2 46.56 -28.62 13.85
N LYS A 3 46.11 -29.32 14.91
CA LYS A 3 44.71 -29.73 15.08
C LYS A 3 43.75 -28.57 15.38
N LEU A 4 44.23 -27.49 16.00
CA LEU A 4 43.40 -26.34 16.38
C LEU A 4 43.05 -25.45 15.18
N TYR A 5 43.98 -25.32 14.22
CA TYR A 5 43.75 -24.56 12.97
C TYR A 5 42.75 -25.24 12.04
N ALA A 6 42.75 -26.59 11.99
CA ALA A 6 41.76 -27.33 11.23
C ALA A 6 40.34 -27.10 11.78
N SER A 7 40.16 -27.19 13.11
CA SER A 7 38.86 -26.95 13.78
C SER A 7 38.34 -25.52 13.57
N LEU A 8 39.23 -24.53 13.64
CA LEU A 8 38.88 -23.12 13.45
C LEU A 8 38.48 -22.83 11.99
N LEU A 9 39.18 -23.43 11.02
CA LEU A 9 38.89 -23.29 9.60
C LEU A 9 37.58 -23.99 9.21
N THR A 10 37.29 -25.17 9.79
CA THR A 10 36.00 -25.86 9.61
C THR A 10 34.85 -25.05 10.23
N GLY A 11 35.05 -24.46 11.41
CA GLY A 11 34.07 -23.57 12.04
C GLY A 11 33.79 -22.30 11.20
N LEU A 12 34.82 -21.71 10.60
CA LEU A 12 34.67 -20.56 9.71
C LEU A 12 33.95 -20.92 8.40
N LEU A 13 34.22 -22.11 7.82
CA LEU A 13 33.51 -22.57 6.62
C LEU A 13 32.04 -22.87 6.90
N LEU A 14 31.70 -23.49 8.04
CA LEU A 14 30.30 -23.69 8.42
C LEU A 14 29.57 -22.36 8.66
N ALA A 15 30.22 -21.41 9.33
CA ALA A 15 29.68 -20.06 9.52
C ALA A 15 29.51 -19.31 8.18
N ALA A 16 30.44 -19.48 7.23
CA ALA A 16 30.34 -18.91 5.89
C ALA A 16 29.22 -19.55 5.06
N THR A 17 28.92 -20.85 5.24
CA THR A 17 27.76 -21.49 4.59
C THR A 17 26.42 -21.09 5.20
N THR A 18 26.38 -20.73 6.49
CA THR A 18 25.17 -20.14 7.11
C THR A 18 24.97 -18.66 6.75
N LEU A 19 26.04 -18.00 6.29
CA LEU A 19 26.03 -16.64 5.77
C LEU A 19 25.95 -16.60 4.24
N ALA A 20 25.74 -17.75 3.58
CA ALA A 20 25.24 -17.76 2.21
C ALA A 20 23.85 -17.13 2.25
N THR A 21 23.83 -15.81 2.10
CA THR A 21 22.67 -15.00 1.76
C THR A 21 21.85 -15.81 0.77
N GLN A 22 20.66 -16.28 1.19
CA GLN A 22 19.68 -16.78 0.24
C GLN A 22 19.50 -15.65 -0.77
N ALA A 23 20.00 -15.84 -1.99
CA ALA A 23 19.83 -14.87 -3.04
C ALA A 23 18.33 -14.65 -3.19
N GLN A 24 17.89 -13.39 -3.01
CA GLN A 24 16.49 -13.04 -3.11
C GLN A 24 15.98 -13.47 -4.48
N THR A 25 15.10 -14.47 -4.51
CA THR A 25 14.59 -15.01 -5.77
C THR A 25 13.33 -14.23 -6.14
N ILE A 26 13.25 -13.83 -7.41
CA ILE A 26 12.02 -13.25 -7.97
C ILE A 26 11.17 -14.39 -8.53
N ARG A 27 9.99 -14.59 -7.94
CA ARG A 27 8.93 -15.46 -8.44
C ARG A 27 7.96 -14.60 -9.25
N ARG A 28 7.82 -14.88 -10.54
CA ARG A 28 6.91 -14.18 -11.43
C ARG A 28 5.54 -14.86 -11.42
N VAL A 29 4.49 -14.09 -11.37
CA VAL A 29 3.11 -14.59 -11.44
C VAL A 29 2.47 -14.10 -12.73
N ASN A 30 2.26 -15.02 -13.67
CA ASN A 30 1.75 -14.75 -15.01
C ASN A 30 0.76 -15.85 -15.42
N ASN A 31 -0.46 -15.46 -15.77
CA ASN A 31 -1.53 -16.35 -16.23
C ASN A 31 -1.86 -16.18 -17.72
N SER A 32 -0.99 -15.52 -18.49
CA SER A 32 -1.14 -15.29 -19.94
C SER A 32 -0.50 -16.38 -20.80
N GLY A 33 -0.22 -17.56 -20.23
CA GLY A 33 0.41 -18.70 -20.91
C GLY A 33 1.94 -18.65 -20.99
N ILE A 34 2.60 -17.65 -20.39
CA ILE A 34 4.07 -17.64 -20.28
C ILE A 34 4.49 -18.71 -19.27
N THR A 35 5.44 -19.55 -19.65
CA THR A 35 5.99 -20.62 -18.81
C THR A 35 7.51 -20.50 -18.69
N GLY A 36 8.08 -21.03 -17.61
CA GLY A 36 9.51 -21.01 -17.38
C GLY A 36 9.87 -21.20 -15.91
N THR A 37 11.16 -21.24 -15.62
CA THR A 37 11.66 -21.30 -14.23
C THR A 37 11.17 -20.08 -13.44
N ASN A 38 10.66 -20.31 -12.23
CA ASN A 38 10.12 -19.29 -11.33
C ASN A 38 8.90 -18.53 -11.90
N ILE A 39 8.18 -19.06 -12.89
CA ILE A 39 6.93 -18.50 -13.40
C ILE A 39 5.77 -19.38 -12.96
N TYR A 40 4.77 -18.76 -12.33
CA TYR A 40 3.61 -19.44 -11.75
C TYR A 40 2.31 -18.79 -12.23
N SER A 41 1.27 -19.60 -12.41
CA SER A 41 -0.03 -19.11 -12.89
C SER A 41 -0.91 -18.50 -11.79
N THR A 42 -0.61 -18.76 -10.52
CA THR A 42 -1.37 -18.24 -9.38
C THR A 42 -0.44 -17.68 -8.30
N ILE A 43 -0.98 -16.76 -7.50
CA ILE A 43 -0.21 -16.14 -6.41
C ILE A 43 0.19 -17.17 -5.34
N GLN A 44 -0.69 -18.14 -5.07
CA GLN A 44 -0.41 -19.18 -4.07
C GLN A 44 0.72 -20.10 -4.52
N LEU A 45 0.75 -20.53 -5.79
CA LEU A 45 1.84 -21.38 -6.29
C LEU A 45 3.21 -20.68 -6.21
N ALA A 46 3.25 -19.37 -6.51
CA ALA A 46 4.47 -18.58 -6.34
C ALA A 46 4.88 -18.48 -4.86
N HIS A 47 3.92 -18.26 -3.95
CA HIS A 47 4.17 -18.23 -2.51
C HIS A 47 4.67 -19.58 -1.98
N ASP A 48 4.05 -20.69 -2.40
CA ASP A 48 4.44 -22.04 -1.98
C ASP A 48 5.88 -22.36 -2.34
N ALA A 49 6.32 -21.93 -3.53
CA ALA A 49 7.69 -22.08 -4.00
C ALA A 49 8.68 -21.06 -3.39
N SER A 50 8.18 -19.97 -2.80
CA SER A 50 9.02 -18.93 -2.19
C SER A 50 9.63 -19.37 -0.87
N VAL A 51 10.79 -18.80 -0.52
CA VAL A 51 11.34 -18.82 0.83
C VAL A 51 11.24 -17.43 1.47
N ALA A 52 11.48 -17.33 2.78
CA ALA A 52 11.50 -16.03 3.44
C ALA A 52 12.58 -15.12 2.82
N GLY A 53 12.21 -13.88 2.52
CA GLY A 53 13.03 -12.89 1.83
C GLY A 53 12.76 -12.77 0.32
N ASP A 54 12.10 -13.74 -0.30
CA ASP A 54 11.82 -13.72 -1.76
C ASP A 54 10.89 -12.57 -2.17
N ILE A 55 10.94 -12.22 -3.47
CA ILE A 55 10.03 -11.29 -4.12
C ILE A 55 9.04 -12.08 -4.97
N ILE A 56 7.76 -11.78 -4.84
CA ILE A 56 6.71 -12.26 -5.74
C ILE A 56 6.27 -11.07 -6.60
N GLN A 57 6.64 -11.10 -7.89
CA GLN A 57 6.27 -10.09 -8.88
C GLN A 57 5.04 -10.55 -9.65
N VAL A 58 3.92 -9.88 -9.43
CA VAL A 58 2.65 -10.17 -10.09
C VAL A 58 2.51 -9.32 -11.34
N GLU A 59 2.28 -9.96 -12.47
CA GLU A 59 2.25 -9.28 -13.77
C GLU A 59 0.85 -8.75 -14.11
N PRO A 60 0.75 -7.75 -15.02
CA PRO A 60 -0.53 -7.28 -15.54
C PRO A 60 -1.40 -8.41 -16.09
N SER A 61 -2.66 -8.48 -15.65
CA SER A 61 -3.65 -9.40 -16.21
C SER A 61 -5.09 -8.94 -15.93
N SER A 62 -5.97 -9.14 -16.91
CA SER A 62 -7.42 -8.96 -16.71
C SER A 62 -8.06 -10.10 -15.93
N THR A 63 -7.36 -11.22 -15.77
CA THR A 63 -7.81 -12.38 -14.99
C THR A 63 -7.08 -12.39 -13.65
N GLY A 64 -7.84 -12.53 -12.55
CA GLY A 64 -7.28 -12.55 -11.20
C GLY A 64 -6.35 -13.75 -10.96
N TYR A 65 -5.39 -13.58 -10.05
CA TYR A 65 -4.39 -14.60 -9.69
C TYR A 65 -4.80 -15.51 -8.51
N GLY A 66 -6.05 -15.36 -8.04
CA GLY A 66 -6.63 -16.14 -6.95
C GLY A 66 -6.32 -15.57 -5.56
N THR A 67 -6.62 -16.38 -4.55
CA THR A 67 -6.43 -16.07 -3.12
C THR A 67 -4.99 -16.34 -2.69
N LEU A 68 -4.48 -15.56 -1.74
CA LEU A 68 -3.18 -15.77 -1.11
C LEU A 68 -3.34 -16.05 0.38
N THR A 69 -2.80 -17.17 0.84
CA THR A 69 -2.53 -17.45 2.25
C THR A 69 -1.04 -17.27 2.51
N CYS A 70 -0.65 -16.08 2.93
CA CYS A 70 0.74 -15.74 3.19
C CYS A 70 1.18 -16.25 4.56
N SER A 71 2.13 -17.18 4.57
CA SER A 71 2.74 -17.76 5.78
C SER A 71 4.27 -17.57 5.83
N LYS A 72 4.81 -16.68 4.99
CA LYS A 72 6.26 -16.43 4.85
C LYS A 72 6.52 -14.94 4.73
N ASN A 73 7.63 -14.45 5.28
CA ASN A 73 8.08 -13.09 5.03
C ASN A 73 8.49 -12.94 3.56
N VAL A 74 7.62 -12.40 2.72
CA VAL A 74 7.89 -12.16 1.28
C VAL A 74 7.51 -10.73 0.91
N THR A 75 8.11 -10.21 -0.16
CA THR A 75 7.74 -8.93 -0.76
C THR A 75 6.90 -9.17 -2.00
N ILE A 76 5.68 -8.66 -2.04
CA ILE A 76 4.75 -8.84 -3.16
C ILE A 76 4.58 -7.51 -3.88
N VAL A 77 4.85 -7.49 -5.18
CA VAL A 77 4.78 -6.27 -6.00
C VAL A 77 3.99 -6.51 -7.28
N GLY A 78 3.05 -5.61 -7.57
CA GLY A 78 2.28 -5.58 -8.81
C GLY A 78 2.61 -4.39 -9.71
N PRO A 79 1.83 -4.15 -10.76
CA PRO A 79 2.07 -3.06 -11.71
C PRO A 79 1.53 -1.69 -11.26
N GLY A 80 0.64 -1.65 -10.27
CA GLY A 80 -0.16 -0.48 -9.89
C GLY A 80 -1.64 -0.63 -10.29
N TYR A 81 -2.42 0.43 -10.07
CA TYR A 81 -3.87 0.50 -10.34
C TYR A 81 -4.24 1.82 -11.01
N PHE A 82 -5.46 1.92 -11.56
CA PHE A 82 -5.92 3.08 -12.36
C PHE A 82 -4.97 3.50 -13.50
N LEU A 83 -4.12 2.57 -13.94
CA LEU A 83 -3.15 2.77 -15.01
C LEU A 83 -3.93 3.01 -16.31
N GLY A 84 -3.56 4.06 -17.04
CA GLY A 84 -4.26 4.43 -18.29
C GLY A 84 -5.59 5.16 -18.10
N SER A 85 -6.00 5.51 -16.87
CA SER A 85 -7.04 6.52 -16.67
C SER A 85 -6.56 7.88 -17.21
N SER A 86 -7.49 8.77 -17.54
CA SER A 86 -7.16 10.09 -18.11
C SER A 86 -6.23 10.93 -17.23
N GLN A 87 -6.24 10.69 -15.91
CA GLN A 87 -5.41 11.40 -14.93
C GLN A 87 -4.08 10.69 -14.64
N ASN A 88 -3.94 9.42 -15.03
CA ASN A 88 -2.77 8.58 -14.77
C ASN A 88 -2.22 7.92 -16.05
N ALA A 89 -2.31 8.62 -17.19
CA ALA A 89 -1.82 8.14 -18.48
C ALA A 89 -0.28 8.14 -18.54
N GLY A 90 0.30 7.21 -19.30
CA GLY A 90 1.76 7.15 -19.53
C GLY A 90 2.60 6.73 -18.31
N LEU A 91 1.97 6.17 -17.27
CA LEU A 91 2.67 5.69 -16.07
C LEU A 91 3.27 4.29 -16.22
N GLN A 92 2.65 3.46 -17.08
CA GLN A 92 3.08 2.12 -17.47
C GLN A 92 2.75 1.94 -18.96
N ALA A 93 3.59 1.21 -19.69
CA ALA A 93 3.32 0.88 -21.09
C ALA A 93 2.12 -0.07 -21.23
N ASN A 94 1.98 -1.02 -20.30
CA ASN A 94 0.79 -1.84 -20.15
C ASN A 94 -0.10 -1.25 -19.04
N PRO A 95 -1.30 -0.74 -19.36
CA PRO A 95 -2.20 -0.13 -18.38
C PRO A 95 -3.05 -1.15 -17.60
N THR A 96 -2.83 -2.46 -17.78
CA THR A 96 -3.58 -3.48 -17.03
C THR A 96 -3.05 -3.59 -15.59
N SER A 97 -3.95 -3.57 -14.61
CA SER A 97 -3.60 -3.84 -13.21
C SER A 97 -3.41 -5.35 -12.97
N ALA A 98 -2.95 -5.74 -11.79
CA ALA A 98 -2.95 -7.14 -11.35
C ALA A 98 -3.87 -7.30 -10.14
N GLN A 99 -4.72 -8.32 -10.18
CA GLN A 99 -5.81 -8.50 -9.21
C GLN A 99 -5.59 -9.77 -8.39
N LEU A 100 -5.68 -9.64 -7.07
CA LEU A 100 -5.76 -10.79 -6.17
C LEU A 100 -7.16 -10.88 -5.56
N GLY A 101 -7.57 -12.12 -5.25
CA GLY A 101 -8.71 -12.38 -4.39
C GLY A 101 -8.39 -12.02 -2.93
N THR A 102 -8.95 -12.77 -1.99
CA THR A 102 -8.67 -12.54 -0.57
C THR A 102 -7.19 -12.78 -0.25
N VAL A 103 -6.63 -11.95 0.62
CA VAL A 103 -5.25 -12.10 1.12
C VAL A 103 -5.25 -12.28 2.63
N TYR A 104 -4.59 -13.33 3.11
CA TYR A 104 -4.39 -13.59 4.53
C TYR A 104 -2.91 -13.47 4.88
N PHE A 105 -2.56 -12.63 5.85
CA PHE A 105 -1.23 -12.61 6.46
C PHE A 105 -1.26 -13.40 7.77
N ASN A 106 -0.94 -14.68 7.70
CA ASN A 106 -0.98 -15.60 8.83
C ASN A 106 0.37 -15.66 9.56
N THR A 107 0.43 -16.43 10.65
CA THR A 107 1.68 -16.76 11.36
C THR A 107 2.78 -17.18 10.38
N GLY A 108 3.98 -16.64 10.57
CA GLY A 108 5.13 -16.84 9.67
C GLY A 108 5.31 -15.74 8.61
N SER A 109 4.29 -14.92 8.37
CA SER A 109 4.37 -13.78 7.43
C SER A 109 4.79 -12.44 8.04
N ALA A 110 5.27 -12.43 9.29
CA ALA A 110 5.78 -11.22 9.91
C ALA A 110 6.96 -10.65 9.09
N GLY A 111 6.92 -9.34 8.80
CA GLY A 111 7.88 -8.68 7.93
C GLY A 111 7.47 -8.60 6.45
N ALA A 112 6.40 -9.32 6.05
CA ALA A 112 5.94 -9.32 4.67
C ALA A 112 5.41 -7.94 4.23
N SER A 113 5.50 -7.67 2.93
CA SER A 113 4.97 -6.45 2.33
C SER A 113 4.23 -6.70 1.03
N ILE A 114 3.26 -5.85 0.72
CA ILE A 114 2.45 -5.93 -0.50
C ILE A 114 2.20 -4.54 -1.09
N ALA A 115 2.46 -4.38 -2.39
CA ALA A 115 2.30 -3.12 -3.09
C ALA A 115 1.91 -3.24 -4.58
N GLY A 116 1.24 -2.21 -5.10
CA GLY A 116 0.95 -2.06 -6.52
C GLY A 116 -0.11 -3.03 -7.05
N LEU A 117 -1.05 -3.47 -6.21
CA LEU A 117 -2.07 -4.43 -6.58
C LEU A 117 -3.49 -3.89 -6.39
N THR A 118 -4.43 -4.46 -7.14
CA THR A 118 -5.86 -4.38 -6.87
C THR A 118 -6.25 -5.59 -6.02
N LEU A 119 -6.84 -5.36 -4.85
CA LEU A 119 -7.05 -6.37 -3.82
C LEU A 119 -8.52 -6.39 -3.42
N SER A 120 -9.06 -7.59 -3.17
CA SER A 120 -10.37 -7.78 -2.53
C SER A 120 -10.22 -7.61 -1.01
N ASP A 121 -10.73 -8.55 -0.20
CA ASP A 121 -10.53 -8.53 1.25
C ASP A 121 -9.08 -8.85 1.63
N MET A 122 -8.61 -8.23 2.71
CA MET A 122 -7.35 -8.58 3.34
C MET A 122 -7.51 -8.76 4.84
N TYR A 123 -6.92 -9.81 5.37
CA TYR A 123 -6.92 -10.12 6.81
C TYR A 123 -5.49 -10.17 7.31
N ILE A 124 -5.13 -9.25 8.19
CA ILE A 124 -3.82 -9.20 8.82
C ILE A 124 -3.90 -9.93 10.16
N GLY A 125 -3.22 -11.09 10.21
CA GLY A 125 -3.15 -12.03 11.33
C GLY A 125 -1.82 -11.97 12.12
N THR A 126 -0.87 -11.12 11.74
CA THR A 126 0.48 -11.09 12.31
C THR A 126 1.04 -9.67 12.42
N SER A 127 2.18 -9.51 13.09
CA SER A 127 2.87 -8.22 13.28
C SER A 127 3.84 -7.88 12.14
N ASN A 128 4.29 -6.63 12.09
CA ASN A 128 5.33 -6.14 11.15
C ASN A 128 4.95 -6.29 9.66
N VAL A 129 3.68 -6.08 9.31
CA VAL A 129 3.20 -6.16 7.91
C VAL A 129 3.11 -4.77 7.31
N THR A 130 3.58 -4.61 6.07
CA THR A 130 3.43 -3.36 5.30
C THR A 130 2.46 -3.56 4.13
N VAL A 131 1.35 -2.84 4.16
CA VAL A 131 0.39 -2.73 3.07
C VAL A 131 0.49 -1.34 2.50
N GLN A 132 1.05 -1.22 1.29
CA GLN A 132 1.25 0.11 0.71
C GLN A 132 0.96 0.19 -0.77
N ARG A 133 0.47 1.34 -1.25
CA ARG A 133 0.28 1.57 -2.69
C ARG A 133 -0.62 0.53 -3.36
N ASN A 134 -1.68 0.09 -2.68
CA ASN A 134 -2.68 -0.83 -3.25
C ASN A 134 -4.03 -0.14 -3.42
N TYR A 135 -4.86 -0.70 -4.29
CA TYR A 135 -6.27 -0.37 -4.43
C TYR A 135 -7.11 -1.51 -3.86
N PHE A 136 -7.96 -1.22 -2.89
CA PHE A 136 -8.87 -2.18 -2.31
C PHE A 136 -10.28 -2.01 -2.87
N THR A 137 -10.86 -3.09 -3.37
CA THR A 137 -12.26 -3.18 -3.77
C THR A 137 -13.17 -3.68 -2.65
N SER A 138 -12.59 -4.17 -1.55
CA SER A 138 -13.27 -4.59 -0.33
C SER A 138 -12.44 -4.22 0.92
N TRP A 139 -12.73 -4.83 2.05
CA TRP A 139 -12.19 -4.41 3.35
C TRP A 139 -10.73 -4.83 3.59
N LEU A 140 -9.99 -3.93 4.26
CA LEU A 140 -8.78 -4.31 4.98
C LEU A 140 -9.11 -4.52 6.45
N TYR A 141 -8.78 -5.69 6.99
CA TYR A 141 -8.96 -6.06 8.39
C TYR A 141 -7.62 -6.19 9.11
N VAL A 142 -7.49 -5.50 10.23
CA VAL A 142 -6.43 -5.70 11.23
C VAL A 142 -6.98 -6.43 12.45
N GLY A 143 -6.11 -7.00 13.30
CA GLY A 143 -6.57 -7.68 14.50
C GLY A 143 -7.34 -8.97 14.21
N TYR A 144 -6.95 -9.70 13.16
CA TYR A 144 -7.63 -10.93 12.73
C TYR A 144 -7.28 -12.16 13.58
N ALA A 145 -6.09 -12.21 14.19
CA ALA A 145 -5.62 -13.37 14.95
C ALA A 145 -5.66 -13.16 16.46
N THR A 146 -5.84 -14.25 17.23
CA THR A 146 -5.99 -14.26 18.69
C THR A 146 -4.79 -13.70 19.44
N THR A 147 -3.59 -13.87 18.89
CA THR A 147 -2.38 -13.24 19.40
C THR A 147 -2.38 -11.79 18.91
N GLY A 148 -2.54 -10.83 19.82
CA GLY A 148 -2.55 -9.40 19.50
C GLY A 148 -1.40 -9.01 18.57
N GLN A 149 -1.67 -8.04 17.70
CA GLN A 149 -0.78 -7.69 16.59
C GLN A 149 -0.13 -6.34 16.83
N SER A 150 1.02 -6.11 16.22
CA SER A 150 1.72 -4.84 16.34
C SER A 150 2.48 -4.44 15.08
N ASN A 151 2.81 -3.15 14.99
CA ASN A 151 3.69 -2.59 13.97
C ASN A 151 3.12 -2.82 12.56
N LEU A 152 1.86 -2.45 12.36
CA LEU A 152 1.21 -2.54 11.06
C LEU A 152 1.41 -1.23 10.33
N ASN A 153 1.85 -1.28 9.07
CA ASN A 153 1.99 -0.10 8.26
C ASN A 153 1.04 -0.12 7.06
N ILE A 154 0.01 0.72 7.12
CA ILE A 154 -1.01 0.86 6.10
C ILE A 154 -0.84 2.25 5.50
N ARG A 155 -0.15 2.35 4.36
CA ARG A 155 0.19 3.66 3.78
C ARG A 155 -0.05 3.80 2.29
N GLN A 156 -0.38 5.00 1.83
CA GLN A 156 -0.45 5.30 0.38
C GLN A 156 -1.45 4.41 -0.38
N ASN A 157 -2.47 3.86 0.29
CA ASN A 157 -3.47 2.99 -0.33
C ASN A 157 -4.75 3.76 -0.69
N TYR A 158 -5.43 3.29 -1.72
CA TYR A 158 -6.82 3.65 -2.04
C TYR A 158 -7.74 2.59 -1.44
N LEU A 159 -8.30 2.86 -0.27
CA LEU A 159 -9.01 1.89 0.57
C LEU A 159 -10.52 2.01 0.40
N TYR A 160 -11.20 0.89 0.13
CA TYR A 160 -12.66 0.82 0.23
C TYR A 160 -13.10 1.08 1.67
N GLY A 161 -12.53 0.34 2.62
CA GLY A 161 -12.77 0.46 4.06
C GLY A 161 -11.65 -0.17 4.88
N LEU A 162 -11.58 0.17 6.17
CA LEU A 162 -10.58 -0.30 7.11
C LEU A 162 -11.23 -0.63 8.44
N SER A 163 -11.11 -1.87 8.91
CA SER A 163 -11.69 -2.28 10.18
C SER A 163 -10.70 -3.05 11.05
N TYR A 164 -10.79 -2.90 12.36
CA TYR A 164 -10.34 -3.94 13.27
C TYR A 164 -11.35 -5.09 13.22
N TYR A 165 -10.88 -6.32 13.39
CA TYR A 165 -11.72 -7.51 13.33
C TYR A 165 -12.23 -7.87 14.72
N ASN A 166 -11.44 -8.57 15.54
CA ASN A 166 -11.85 -9.01 16.88
C ASN A 166 -10.76 -8.88 17.94
N TYR A 167 -9.50 -8.73 17.53
CA TYR A 167 -8.36 -8.72 18.46
C TYR A 167 -7.59 -7.41 18.39
N VAL A 168 -6.91 -7.09 19.49
CA VAL A 168 -6.18 -5.83 19.62
C VAL A 168 -5.02 -5.76 18.62
N ALA A 169 -4.91 -4.62 17.95
CA ALA A 169 -3.76 -4.28 17.11
C ALA A 169 -3.12 -2.95 17.57
N ASN A 170 -1.86 -2.99 17.97
CA ASN A 170 -1.13 -1.83 18.48
C ASN A 170 -0.13 -1.29 17.45
N ASN A 171 0.27 -0.02 17.59
CA ASN A 171 1.20 0.62 16.66
C ASN A 171 0.77 0.42 15.19
N VAL A 172 -0.50 0.70 14.93
CA VAL A 172 -1.09 0.68 13.59
C VAL A 172 -0.88 2.06 12.98
N LEU A 173 -0.01 2.14 11.98
CA LEU A 173 0.29 3.37 11.26
C LEU A 173 -0.59 3.44 10.01
N VAL A 174 -1.62 4.28 10.06
CA VAL A 174 -2.52 4.57 8.94
C VAL A 174 -2.15 5.93 8.38
N THR A 175 -1.34 5.96 7.33
CA THR A 175 -0.73 7.20 6.84
C THR A 175 -0.90 7.43 5.35
N ASN A 176 -1.24 8.65 4.92
CA ASN A 176 -1.29 8.98 3.50
C ASN A 176 -2.25 8.10 2.69
N ASN A 177 -3.35 7.62 3.26
CA ASN A 177 -4.35 6.83 2.53
C ASN A 177 -5.51 7.70 2.07
N ILE A 178 -6.21 7.23 1.04
CA ILE A 178 -7.50 7.74 0.60
C ILE A 178 -8.53 6.64 0.89
N ILE A 179 -9.48 6.88 1.79
CA ILE A 179 -10.53 5.93 2.16
C ILE A 179 -11.84 6.41 1.55
N TYR A 180 -12.36 5.71 0.54
CA TYR A 180 -13.31 6.29 -0.40
C TYR A 180 -14.77 5.81 -0.27
N ALA A 181 -15.04 4.64 0.31
CA ALA A 181 -16.37 4.02 0.16
C ALA A 181 -17.18 3.87 1.45
N THR A 182 -16.69 3.11 2.44
CA THR A 182 -17.56 2.61 3.53
C THR A 182 -17.34 3.27 4.88
N SER A 183 -16.36 2.85 5.69
CA SER A 183 -16.04 3.41 7.00
C SER A 183 -14.65 2.99 7.44
N VAL A 184 -14.14 3.68 8.46
CA VAL A 184 -12.97 3.29 9.22
C VAL A 184 -13.44 2.96 10.64
N ASN A 185 -13.19 1.73 11.09
CA ASN A 185 -13.46 1.30 12.46
C ASN A 185 -12.19 0.73 13.09
N LEU A 186 -11.56 1.44 14.01
CA LEU A 186 -10.30 1.04 14.65
C LEU A 186 -10.38 1.13 16.18
N GLN A 187 -11.56 0.95 16.76
CA GLN A 187 -11.77 1.09 18.22
C GLN A 187 -11.03 0.03 19.05
N GLY A 188 -10.71 -1.13 18.47
CA GLY A 188 -9.84 -2.15 19.08
C GLY A 188 -8.34 -1.93 18.87
N CYS A 189 -7.93 -0.79 18.31
CA CYS A 189 -6.56 -0.54 17.89
C CYS A 189 -5.92 0.65 18.62
N SER A 190 -4.62 0.83 18.44
CA SER A 190 -3.89 2.06 18.81
C SER A 190 -2.82 2.40 17.79
N GLY A 191 -2.50 3.67 17.63
CA GLY A 191 -1.41 4.10 16.75
C GLY A 191 -1.55 5.51 16.19
N GLU A 192 -1.27 5.64 14.89
CA GLU A 192 -1.14 6.91 14.20
C GLU A 192 -2.11 6.95 13.02
N PHE A 193 -2.93 7.99 12.95
CA PHE A 193 -3.83 8.24 11.83
C PHE A 193 -3.48 9.61 11.26
N THR A 194 -2.61 9.65 10.25
CA THR A 194 -2.00 10.90 9.78
C THR A 194 -2.03 11.12 8.28
N ASN A 195 -2.28 12.35 7.85
CA ASN A 195 -2.26 12.71 6.43
C ASN A 195 -3.21 11.85 5.58
N ASN A 196 -4.37 11.44 6.10
CA ASN A 196 -5.35 10.68 5.32
C ASN A 196 -6.45 11.60 4.76
N VAL A 197 -7.10 11.12 3.70
CA VAL A 197 -8.41 11.62 3.27
C VAL A 197 -9.43 10.53 3.54
N ALA A 198 -10.35 10.76 4.47
CA ALA A 198 -11.42 9.83 4.79
C ALA A 198 -12.76 10.41 4.30
N LEU A 199 -13.35 9.79 3.28
CA LEU A 199 -14.63 10.23 2.71
C LEU A 199 -15.84 9.69 3.46
N SER A 200 -15.60 8.72 4.34
CA SER A 200 -16.60 8.03 5.11
C SER A 200 -16.43 8.25 6.61
N SER A 201 -17.35 7.69 7.41
CA SER A 201 -17.31 7.79 8.86
C SER A 201 -16.07 7.12 9.43
N VAL A 202 -15.49 7.74 10.45
CA VAL A 202 -14.31 7.27 11.14
C VAL A 202 -14.60 7.13 12.63
N SER A 203 -14.43 5.92 13.15
CA SER A 203 -14.52 5.57 14.57
C SER A 203 -13.21 4.92 15.00
N MET A 204 -12.53 5.50 15.98
CA MET A 204 -11.25 5.02 16.49
C MET A 204 -10.98 5.58 17.87
N ASP A 205 -10.20 4.85 18.67
CA ASP A 205 -9.79 5.22 20.02
C ASP A 205 -8.28 4.99 20.16
N ASN A 206 -7.58 5.73 21.02
CA ASN A 206 -6.14 5.58 21.28
C ASN A 206 -5.23 5.87 20.05
N PHE A 207 -5.63 6.82 19.20
CA PHE A 207 -4.82 7.30 18.08
C PHE A 207 -4.31 8.73 18.30
N ASN A 208 -3.15 9.00 17.74
CA ASN A 208 -2.75 10.36 17.38
C ASN A 208 -3.26 10.68 15.98
N VAL A 209 -4.16 11.66 15.90
CA VAL A 209 -4.95 11.98 14.72
C VAL A 209 -4.57 13.37 14.23
N ARG A 210 -3.80 13.46 13.15
CA ARG A 210 -3.30 14.74 12.64
C ARG A 210 -3.21 14.86 11.13
N ASN A 211 -3.36 16.08 10.63
CA ASN A 211 -3.22 16.41 9.21
C ASN A 211 -4.19 15.65 8.31
N ASN A 212 -5.34 15.21 8.83
CA ASN A 212 -6.33 14.47 8.05
C ASN A 212 -7.43 15.40 7.53
N TYR A 213 -8.02 15.01 6.40
CA TYR A 213 -9.28 15.55 5.93
C TYR A 213 -10.39 14.51 6.13
N PHE A 214 -11.45 14.89 6.83
CA PHE A 214 -12.65 14.08 7.06
C PHE A 214 -13.83 14.67 6.29
N ALA A 215 -14.32 13.98 5.26
CA ALA A 215 -15.50 14.41 4.49
C ALA A 215 -16.82 14.09 5.21
N SER A 216 -16.80 13.10 6.11
CA SER A 216 -17.93 12.64 6.90
C SER A 216 -17.65 12.78 8.40
N SER A 217 -18.38 12.04 9.23
CA SER A 217 -18.25 12.08 10.68
C SER A 217 -16.91 11.49 11.16
N PHE A 218 -16.28 12.20 12.07
CA PHE A 218 -15.23 11.68 12.95
C PHE A 218 -15.56 12.22 14.34
N THR A 219 -15.90 11.32 15.26
CA THR A 219 -16.19 11.69 16.65
C THR A 219 -14.99 11.28 17.49
N PRO A 220 -14.13 12.21 17.91
CA PRO A 220 -12.96 11.87 18.70
C PRO A 220 -13.38 11.30 20.06
N SER A 221 -12.91 10.10 20.37
CA SER A 221 -13.01 9.48 21.69
C SER A 221 -11.62 8.93 22.05
N ASN A 222 -11.10 9.26 23.23
CA ASN A 222 -9.77 8.82 23.70
C ASN A 222 -8.63 9.00 22.67
N ASN A 223 -8.69 10.05 21.84
CA ASN A 223 -7.69 10.37 20.83
C ASN A 223 -7.00 11.70 21.18
N ILE A 224 -5.74 11.83 20.77
CA ILE A 224 -5.08 13.14 20.66
C ILE A 224 -5.28 13.61 19.22
N TYR A 225 -5.96 14.73 19.01
CA TYR A 225 -6.30 15.20 17.67
C TYR A 225 -6.02 16.68 17.47
N SER A 226 -5.33 17.01 16.38
CA SER A 226 -4.90 18.37 16.04
C SER A 226 -4.65 18.52 14.55
N TYR A 227 -4.72 19.75 14.02
CA TYR A 227 -4.42 20.03 12.61
C TYR A 227 -5.24 19.21 11.60
N ASN A 228 -6.50 18.89 11.91
CA ASN A 228 -7.40 18.19 11.00
C ASN A 228 -8.43 19.15 10.39
N ILE A 229 -8.98 18.77 9.24
CA ILE A 229 -10.06 19.47 8.58
C ILE A 229 -11.30 18.56 8.53
N SER A 230 -12.45 19.08 8.93
CA SER A 230 -13.76 18.45 8.68
C SER A 230 -14.54 19.22 7.63
N ALA A 231 -15.19 18.48 6.73
CA ALA A 231 -16.20 19.03 5.82
C ALA A 231 -17.49 19.44 6.53
N GLN A 232 -17.72 18.91 7.73
CA GLN A 232 -18.92 19.12 8.54
C GLN A 232 -18.56 19.91 9.81
N ALA A 233 -19.56 20.19 10.65
CA ALA A 233 -19.35 20.59 12.04
C ALA A 233 -18.96 19.37 12.89
N GLY A 234 -17.89 18.66 12.50
CA GLY A 234 -17.62 17.30 12.94
C GLY A 234 -16.84 17.17 14.25
N PHE A 235 -15.97 18.13 14.59
CA PHE A 235 -15.20 18.13 15.84
C PHE A 235 -14.94 19.57 16.33
N SER A 236 -14.12 19.79 17.37
CA SER A 236 -13.81 21.14 17.85
C SER A 236 -12.85 21.89 16.91
N THR A 237 -12.90 23.23 16.86
CA THR A 237 -11.85 24.06 16.21
C THR A 237 -10.59 24.27 17.07
N ALA A 238 -10.54 23.71 18.27
CA ALA A 238 -9.34 23.71 19.12
C ALA A 238 -8.17 22.94 18.45
N ASN A 239 -6.94 23.17 18.92
CA ASN A 239 -5.74 22.46 18.45
C ASN A 239 -5.50 22.60 16.93
N ASN A 240 -5.77 23.79 16.37
CA ASN A 240 -5.63 24.10 14.94
C ASN A 240 -6.49 23.24 14.00
N ASN A 241 -7.58 22.67 14.53
CA ASN A 241 -8.57 21.96 13.73
C ASN A 241 -9.48 22.97 13.01
N GLN A 242 -9.96 22.60 11.82
CA GLN A 242 -10.91 23.39 11.03
C GLN A 242 -12.18 22.57 10.79
N ASN A 243 -13.33 23.24 10.73
CA ASN A 243 -14.64 22.63 10.44
C ASN A 243 -15.34 23.35 9.30
N ASN A 244 -16.37 22.70 8.76
CA ASN A 244 -17.21 23.24 7.70
C ASN A 244 -16.40 23.66 6.47
N VAL A 245 -15.35 22.91 6.13
CA VAL A 245 -14.49 23.16 4.96
C VAL A 245 -14.87 22.18 3.85
N PRO A 246 -15.70 22.56 2.86
CA PRO A 246 -16.23 21.62 1.88
C PRO A 246 -15.16 21.01 0.99
N GLN A 247 -15.38 19.76 0.54
CA GLN A 247 -14.40 19.01 -0.26
C GLN A 247 -13.98 19.74 -1.54
N ALA A 248 -14.94 20.40 -2.20
CA ALA A 248 -14.71 21.16 -3.43
C ALA A 248 -13.85 22.43 -3.24
N SER A 249 -13.67 22.89 -1.99
CA SER A 249 -12.73 23.98 -1.66
C SER A 249 -11.29 23.49 -1.48
N VAL A 250 -11.11 22.20 -1.15
CA VAL A 250 -9.83 21.60 -0.81
C VAL A 250 -9.23 20.87 -2.00
N PHE A 251 -10.02 20.05 -2.68
CA PHE A 251 -9.51 19.12 -3.66
C PHE A 251 -9.91 19.51 -5.08
N THR A 252 -9.10 19.09 -6.05
CA THR A 252 -9.32 19.43 -7.46
C THR A 252 -10.66 18.91 -7.98
N LEU A 253 -11.09 17.70 -7.56
CA LEU A 253 -12.33 17.00 -7.93
C LEU A 253 -12.74 17.14 -9.41
N ALA A 254 -12.66 16.07 -10.20
CA ALA A 254 -13.14 16.13 -11.58
C ALA A 254 -14.68 15.95 -11.65
N PRO A 255 -15.41 16.75 -12.44
CA PRO A 255 -16.85 16.54 -12.65
C PRO A 255 -17.10 15.31 -13.55
N GLY A 256 -18.04 14.45 -13.14
CA GLY A 256 -18.52 13.29 -13.92
C GLY A 256 -17.52 12.13 -14.03
N GLY A 257 -17.85 10.97 -13.44
CA GLY A 257 -17.06 9.74 -13.56
C GLY A 257 -16.95 8.92 -12.26
N SER A 258 -16.18 7.83 -12.31
CA SER A 258 -15.72 7.12 -11.11
C SER A 258 -14.65 7.95 -10.39
N GLN A 259 -14.69 8.01 -9.07
CA GLN A 259 -13.65 8.70 -8.29
C GLN A 259 -12.31 7.97 -8.46
N PHE A 260 -11.25 8.73 -8.76
CA PHE A 260 -9.88 8.23 -8.85
C PHE A 260 -8.99 8.95 -7.85
N ASP A 261 -7.84 8.36 -7.57
CA ASP A 261 -6.87 8.86 -6.59
C ASP A 261 -6.41 10.30 -6.83
N ALA A 262 -6.21 10.71 -8.08
CA ALA A 262 -5.81 12.06 -8.45
C ALA A 262 -6.81 13.15 -8.02
N TRP A 263 -8.07 12.80 -7.76
CA TRP A 263 -9.10 13.77 -7.37
C TRP A 263 -8.80 14.42 -6.03
N TYR A 264 -8.05 13.73 -5.17
CA TYR A 264 -7.76 14.14 -3.80
C TYR A 264 -6.42 14.86 -3.67
N GLN A 265 -5.86 15.31 -4.79
CA GLN A 265 -4.80 16.30 -4.78
C GLN A 265 -5.37 17.68 -4.40
N LEU A 266 -4.57 18.47 -3.68
CA LEU A 266 -4.98 19.81 -3.30
C LEU A 266 -5.17 20.69 -4.53
N LYS A 267 -6.31 21.37 -4.61
CA LYS A 267 -6.60 22.39 -5.60
C LYS A 267 -5.53 23.49 -5.56
N THR A 268 -5.15 24.00 -6.73
CA THR A 268 -4.19 25.09 -6.88
C THR A 268 -4.76 26.42 -6.37
N GLY A 269 -3.87 27.35 -5.97
CA GLY A 269 -4.26 28.65 -5.43
C GLY A 269 -4.50 28.61 -3.91
N THR A 270 -5.26 29.58 -3.41
CA THR A 270 -5.63 29.66 -1.99
C THR A 270 -6.41 28.41 -1.59
N ASN A 271 -5.86 27.65 -0.65
CA ASN A 271 -6.39 26.35 -0.26
C ASN A 271 -6.24 26.18 1.27
N PRO A 272 -7.33 25.90 2.01
CA PRO A 272 -7.30 25.81 3.47
C PRO A 272 -6.51 24.61 4.02
N ALA A 273 -6.19 23.63 3.18
CA ALA A 273 -5.38 22.46 3.53
C ALA A 273 -3.88 22.63 3.20
N ARG A 274 -3.49 23.72 2.52
CA ARG A 274 -2.11 23.92 2.06
C ARG A 274 -1.27 24.58 3.15
N GLY A 275 -0.23 23.90 3.61
CA GLY A 275 0.70 24.38 4.64
C GLY A 275 0.07 24.63 6.01
N THR A 276 -1.15 24.14 6.26
CA THR A 276 -1.91 24.37 7.50
C THR A 276 -1.84 23.19 8.48
N GLY A 277 -1.18 22.10 8.08
CA GLY A 277 -0.90 20.97 8.95
C GLY A 277 0.24 21.25 9.95
N GLN A 278 0.48 20.28 10.82
CA GLN A 278 1.58 20.32 11.77
C GLN A 278 2.92 20.57 11.05
N SER A 279 3.72 21.50 11.57
CA SER A 279 5.00 21.91 10.97
C SER A 279 4.90 22.43 9.52
N GLY A 280 3.74 22.96 9.13
CA GLY A 280 3.53 23.54 7.81
C GLY A 280 3.36 22.52 6.68
N THR A 281 3.04 21.26 7.01
CA THR A 281 2.71 20.27 5.97
C THR A 281 1.33 20.54 5.36
N ASP A 282 1.13 20.10 4.13
CA ASP A 282 -0.19 19.96 3.54
C ASP A 282 -1.02 18.90 4.29
N ILE A 283 -2.32 19.16 4.46
CA ILE A 283 -3.32 18.25 5.04
C ILE A 283 -3.86 17.31 3.95
N GLY A 284 -4.03 16.03 4.29
CA GLY A 284 -4.52 14.99 3.37
C GLY A 284 -3.42 14.11 2.76
N ALA A 285 -3.86 13.20 1.87
CA ALA A 285 -3.10 12.04 1.39
C ALA A 285 -1.77 12.39 0.72
N PHE A 286 -1.69 13.54 0.05
CA PHE A 286 -0.51 14.00 -0.68
C PHE A 286 0.43 14.90 0.14
N GLY A 287 0.13 15.12 1.43
CA GLY A 287 1.01 15.85 2.34
C GLY A 287 2.06 14.96 3.03
N GLY A 288 2.92 15.57 3.85
CA GLY A 288 3.94 14.88 4.64
C GLY A 288 5.14 14.40 3.83
N ASN A 289 6.08 13.72 4.51
CA ASN A 289 7.36 13.30 3.93
C ASN A 289 7.24 12.10 2.97
N THR A 290 6.16 11.32 3.10
CA THR A 290 5.90 10.12 2.28
C THR A 290 4.52 10.21 1.63
N PRO A 291 4.30 11.22 0.74
CA PRO A 291 2.98 11.51 0.19
C PRO A 291 2.44 10.35 -0.65
N TYR A 292 1.13 10.27 -0.79
CA TYR A 292 0.47 9.32 -1.69
C TYR A 292 1.08 9.35 -3.10
N LYS A 293 1.20 8.17 -3.72
CA LYS A 293 1.73 8.00 -5.08
C LYS A 293 0.59 7.61 -6.02
N LEU A 294 0.35 8.44 -7.03
CA LEU A 294 -0.66 8.17 -8.06
C LEU A 294 -0.47 6.78 -8.68
N SER A 295 -1.59 6.11 -8.93
CA SER A 295 -1.68 4.74 -9.40
C SER A 295 -1.00 3.69 -8.52
N GLY A 296 -0.57 4.07 -7.31
CA GLY A 296 0.15 3.17 -6.40
C GLY A 296 1.36 2.51 -7.05
N ILE A 297 2.05 3.20 -7.97
CA ILE A 297 3.18 2.58 -8.67
C ILE A 297 4.23 2.17 -7.63
N PRO A 298 4.60 0.88 -7.57
CA PRO A 298 5.56 0.43 -6.59
C PRO A 298 6.96 0.97 -6.89
N ALA A 299 7.83 0.86 -5.90
CA ALA A 299 9.23 1.29 -5.94
C ALA A 299 10.11 0.35 -6.77
N ILE A 300 9.63 -0.06 -7.95
CA ILE A 300 10.36 -0.90 -8.90
C ILE A 300 10.45 -0.16 -10.24
N PRO A 301 11.48 -0.43 -11.06
CA PRO A 301 11.57 0.14 -12.40
C PRO A 301 10.35 -0.21 -13.26
N THR A 302 9.90 0.74 -14.07
CA THR A 302 8.75 0.54 -14.98
C THR A 302 9.11 0.90 -16.41
N ILE A 303 8.61 0.10 -17.35
CA ILE A 303 8.57 0.46 -18.77
C ILE A 303 7.33 1.32 -18.97
N TYR A 304 7.50 2.57 -19.38
CA TYR A 304 6.38 3.51 -19.57
C TYR A 304 6.14 3.87 -21.04
N GLN A 305 7.10 3.57 -21.91
CA GLN A 305 6.92 3.63 -23.36
C GLN A 305 7.56 2.40 -24.00
N PHE A 306 6.81 1.80 -24.91
CA PHE A 306 7.27 0.74 -25.79
C PHE A 306 6.67 1.00 -27.17
N ASN A 307 7.53 1.20 -28.16
CA ASN A 307 7.12 1.33 -29.55
C ASN A 307 8.00 0.42 -30.40
N GLN A 308 7.39 -0.27 -31.36
CA GLN A 308 8.12 -1.07 -32.33
C GLN A 308 7.67 -0.74 -33.75
N THR A 309 8.62 -0.73 -34.68
CA THR A 309 8.36 -0.56 -36.10
C THR A 309 9.20 -1.53 -36.92
N LEU A 310 8.70 -1.93 -38.09
CA LEU A 310 9.43 -2.75 -39.03
C LEU A 310 9.94 -1.87 -40.18
N ASN A 311 11.21 -2.02 -40.53
CA ASN A 311 11.81 -1.42 -41.72
C ASN A 311 12.58 -2.51 -42.50
N GLY A 312 11.96 -3.03 -43.56
CA GLY A 312 12.43 -4.23 -44.25
C GLY A 312 12.53 -5.40 -43.28
N ASN A 313 13.74 -5.96 -43.13
CA ASN A 313 14.05 -7.06 -42.20
C ASN A 313 14.54 -6.57 -40.82
N THR A 314 14.45 -5.27 -40.53
CA THR A 314 14.88 -4.69 -39.25
C THR A 314 13.68 -4.38 -38.36
N LEU A 315 13.66 -4.95 -37.15
CA LEU A 315 12.74 -4.56 -36.08
C LEU A 315 13.37 -3.44 -35.26
N ASN A 316 12.85 -2.23 -35.40
CA ASN A 316 13.25 -1.09 -34.58
C ASN A 316 12.42 -1.08 -33.30
N VAL A 317 13.08 -0.98 -32.14
CA VAL A 317 12.44 -0.97 -30.83
C VAL A 317 12.88 0.27 -30.06
N ASN A 318 11.90 1.05 -29.59
CA ASN A 318 12.11 2.16 -28.68
C ASN A 318 11.50 1.79 -27.31
N LEU A 319 12.35 1.77 -26.29
CA LEU A 319 11.99 1.44 -24.92
C LEU A 319 12.40 2.59 -23.99
N SER A 320 11.46 3.08 -23.19
CA SER A 320 11.76 4.06 -22.14
C SER A 320 11.41 3.50 -20.77
N THR A 321 12.33 3.65 -19.82
CA THR A 321 12.19 3.15 -18.44
C THR A 321 12.42 4.28 -17.45
N ARG A 322 11.88 4.14 -16.23
CA ARG A 322 12.10 5.09 -15.13
C ARG A 322 12.18 4.39 -13.78
N SER A 323 12.91 4.99 -12.85
CA SER A 323 12.76 4.74 -11.40
C SER A 323 11.48 5.43 -10.91
N ASN A 324 10.78 4.81 -9.98
CA ASN A 324 9.57 5.38 -9.36
C ASN A 324 9.80 5.92 -7.94
N ASN A 325 11.07 6.02 -7.53
CA ASN A 325 11.56 6.69 -6.33
C ASN A 325 12.81 7.51 -6.65
#